data_AF-A0A352BR15-F1
#
_entry.id   AF-A0A352BR15-F1
#
_cell.length_a   1.000
_cell.length_b   1.000
_cell.length_c   1.000
_cell.angle_alpha   90.00
_cell.angle_beta   90.00
_cell.angle_gamma   90.00
#
_symmetry.space_group_name_H-M   'P 1'
#
loop_
_entity.id
_entity.type
_entity.pdbx_description
1 polymer ?
#
loop_
_entity_poly.entity_id
_entity_poly.type
_entity_poly.pdbx_seq_one_letter_code
_entity_poly.pdbx_strand_id
1 'polypeptide(L)'
;MKTIVFSLTVFSILFFGCKNPNQDAENEITQDNVTLEKSAENLASSELNINRQVADTIDGGMMLLGPINEEGLNQEPYSVWFEENSKAYTPDMALVEQIKPLIKTCYIKVFMGSWCEDSQREIPALFKLLKLTE
;
A
#
# COMPACT_ATOMS: atom_id res chain seq x y z
N MET A 1 -44.59 -27.68 -17.32
CA MET A 1 -43.74 -28.16 -18.43
C MET A 1 -43.78 -27.13 -19.55
N LYS A 2 -42.72 -26.36 -19.73
CA LYS A 2 -42.45 -25.56 -20.94
C LYS A 2 -40.95 -25.65 -21.19
N THR A 3 -40.60 -26.48 -22.16
CA THR A 3 -39.27 -26.65 -22.75
C THR A 3 -39.05 -25.57 -23.80
N ILE A 4 -38.03 -24.73 -23.65
CA ILE A 4 -37.54 -23.84 -24.71
C ILE A 4 -36.01 -23.90 -24.75
N VAL A 5 -35.55 -24.82 -25.61
CA VAL A 5 -34.45 -24.77 -26.59
C VAL A 5 -33.28 -23.81 -26.33
N PHE A 6 -32.11 -24.42 -26.08
CA PHE A 6 -30.77 -23.85 -26.22
C PHE A 6 -30.51 -23.43 -27.68
N SER A 7 -30.17 -22.16 -27.90
CA SER A 7 -29.60 -21.69 -29.16
C SER A 7 -28.09 -21.52 -28.99
N LEU A 8 -27.34 -22.43 -29.61
CA LEU A 8 -25.90 -22.30 -29.84
C LEU A 8 -25.65 -21.22 -30.89
N THR A 9 -24.91 -20.17 -30.53
CA THR A 9 -24.21 -19.32 -31.50
C THR A 9 -22.71 -19.36 -31.25
N VAL A 10 -22.10 -20.35 -31.88
CA VAL A 10 -20.85 -20.33 -32.65
C VAL A 10 -19.78 -19.29 -32.26
N PHE A 11 -18.70 -19.86 -31.71
CA PHE A 11 -17.33 -19.38 -31.64
C PHE A 11 -16.85 -18.78 -32.98
N SER A 12 -16.34 -17.56 -32.97
CA SER A 12 -15.48 -17.04 -34.05
C SER A 12 -14.35 -16.23 -33.44
N ILE A 13 -13.29 -16.96 -33.10
CA ILE A 13 -11.95 -16.43 -32.91
C ILE A 13 -11.41 -16.05 -34.28
N LEU A 14 -11.09 -14.77 -34.48
CA LEU A 14 -10.17 -14.32 -35.52
C LEU A 14 -8.96 -13.70 -34.83
N PHE A 15 -7.87 -14.46 -34.80
CA PHE A 15 -6.53 -13.96 -34.51
C PHE A 15 -5.86 -13.44 -35.79
N PHE A 16 -4.89 -12.55 -35.57
CA PHE A 16 -3.78 -12.12 -36.43
C PHE A 16 -4.00 -10.96 -37.39
N GLY A 17 -3.43 -9.81 -37.00
CA GLY A 17 -3.14 -8.71 -37.91
C GLY A 17 -2.41 -7.54 -37.24
N CYS A 18 -1.20 -7.75 -36.70
CA CYS A 18 -0.28 -6.63 -36.44
C CYS A 18 0.28 -6.13 -37.77
N LYS A 19 0.07 -4.85 -38.10
CA LYS A 19 0.78 -4.15 -39.16
C LYS A 19 1.41 -2.90 -38.58
N ASN A 20 2.73 -2.96 -38.38
CA ASN A 20 3.58 -1.83 -38.04
C ASN A 20 4.47 -1.55 -39.26
N PRO A 21 4.49 -0.35 -39.85
CA PRO A 21 5.54 0.06 -40.75
C PRO A 21 6.66 0.71 -39.95
N ASN A 22 7.76 -0.02 -39.71
CA ASN A 22 9.05 0.63 -39.48
C ASN A 22 9.54 1.13 -40.85
N GLN A 23 9.83 2.42 -40.93
CA GLN A 23 10.76 2.97 -41.90
C GLN A 23 12.12 3.09 -41.21
N ASP A 24 13.11 2.49 -41.84
CA ASP A 24 14.51 2.51 -41.47
C ASP A 24 15.12 3.88 -41.80
N ALA A 25 15.96 4.41 -40.91
CA ALA A 25 17.12 5.22 -41.29
C ALA A 25 18.12 5.24 -40.12
N GLU A 26 19.33 4.76 -40.43
CA GLU A 26 20.48 4.56 -39.57
C GLU A 26 21.02 5.87 -38.97
N ASN A 27 21.38 5.85 -37.69
CA ASN A 27 22.67 6.39 -37.28
C ASN A 27 23.17 5.67 -36.01
N GLU A 28 24.44 5.31 -36.06
CA GLU A 28 25.22 4.49 -35.15
C GLU A 28 25.58 5.27 -33.87
N ILE A 29 25.44 4.62 -32.70
CA ILE A 29 26.45 4.52 -31.61
C ILE A 29 25.82 3.67 -30.48
N THR A 30 26.53 2.60 -30.14
CA THR A 30 26.18 1.52 -29.24
C THR A 30 26.26 1.95 -27.77
N GLN A 31 25.16 1.70 -27.03
CA GLN A 31 25.11 1.26 -25.61
C GLN A 31 25.52 2.34 -24.55
N ASP A 32 25.04 2.37 -23.31
CA ASP A 32 24.35 1.43 -22.43
C ASP A 32 23.78 2.25 -21.25
N ASN A 33 22.81 1.68 -20.51
CA ASN A 33 22.47 1.94 -19.09
C ASN A 33 21.53 3.09 -18.61
N VAL A 34 21.07 4.04 -19.43
CA VAL A 34 20.20 5.15 -18.89
C VAL A 34 18.69 4.88 -18.94
N THR A 35 18.22 3.81 -19.60
CA THR A 35 16.77 3.66 -19.92
C THR A 35 16.01 2.63 -19.08
N LEU A 36 16.69 1.77 -18.30
CA LEU A 36 15.99 0.74 -17.49
C LEU A 36 15.55 1.23 -16.11
N GLU A 37 16.29 2.15 -15.49
CA GLU A 37 15.88 2.69 -14.18
C GLU A 37 14.75 3.72 -14.31
N LYS A 38 14.71 4.44 -15.43
CA LYS A 38 13.70 5.48 -15.69
C LYS A 38 12.30 4.92 -16.01
N SER A 39 12.22 3.64 -16.40
CA SER A 39 10.95 2.92 -16.55
C SER A 39 10.44 2.34 -15.23
N ALA A 40 11.35 1.99 -14.30
CA ALA A 40 10.98 1.49 -12.98
C ALA A 40 10.44 2.61 -12.07
N GLU A 41 11.02 3.81 -12.16
CA GLU A 41 10.60 4.98 -11.35
C GLU A 41 9.24 5.57 -11.79
N ASN A 42 8.91 5.51 -13.09
CA ASN A 42 7.61 5.95 -13.59
C ASN A 42 6.47 4.92 -13.41
N LEU A 43 6.79 3.66 -13.07
CA LEU A 43 5.81 2.64 -12.68
C LEU A 43 5.63 2.59 -11.15
N ALA A 44 6.69 2.90 -10.38
CA ALA A 44 6.67 2.95 -8.92
C ALA A 44 5.88 4.15 -8.33
N SER A 45 5.50 5.11 -9.18
CA SER A 45 4.66 6.27 -8.85
C SER A 45 3.27 6.22 -9.49
N SER A 46 2.88 5.05 -10.03
CA SER A 46 1.45 4.77 -10.25
C SER A 46 0.77 4.78 -8.88
N GLU A 47 -0.23 5.65 -8.72
CA GLU A 47 -0.86 6.03 -7.44
C GLU A 47 -0.77 4.94 -6.37
N LEU A 48 0.13 5.11 -5.40
CA LEU A 48 0.10 4.30 -4.19
C LEU A 48 -1.29 4.54 -3.60
N ASN A 49 -2.16 3.55 -3.71
CA ASN A 49 -3.49 3.59 -3.14
C ASN A 49 -3.33 3.47 -1.61
N ILE A 50 -2.94 4.59 -0.99
CA ILE A 50 -2.70 4.70 0.44
C ILE A 50 -4.02 4.49 1.15
N ASN A 51 -3.99 3.75 2.26
CA ASN A 51 -5.16 3.42 3.06
C ASN A 51 -6.24 2.62 2.31
N ARG A 52 -5.84 1.81 1.33
CA ARG A 52 -6.78 0.92 0.63
C ARG A 52 -7.46 -0.01 1.62
N GLN A 53 -8.80 0.08 1.71
CA GLN A 53 -9.60 -0.82 2.52
C GLN A 53 -10.02 -2.07 1.72
N VAL A 54 -9.96 -3.23 2.34
CA VAL A 54 -10.46 -4.51 1.82
C VAL A 54 -11.20 -5.26 2.93
N ALA A 55 -12.13 -6.14 2.56
CA ALA A 55 -12.83 -6.97 3.54
C ALA A 55 -11.92 -8.06 4.10
N ASP A 56 -12.02 -8.32 5.40
CA ASP A 56 -11.43 -9.51 6.01
C ASP A 56 -12.31 -10.73 5.71
N THR A 57 -11.78 -11.65 4.92
CA THR A 57 -12.47 -12.87 4.51
C THR A 57 -12.36 -14.01 5.52
N ILE A 58 -11.53 -13.86 6.56
CA ILE A 58 -11.28 -14.87 7.60
C ILE A 58 -12.10 -14.53 8.84
N ASP A 59 -11.88 -13.35 9.42
CA ASP A 59 -12.48 -12.95 10.71
C ASP A 59 -13.60 -11.91 10.58
N GLY A 60 -13.82 -11.40 9.35
CA GLY A 60 -14.84 -10.39 9.07
C GLY A 60 -14.40 -8.95 9.38
N GLY A 61 -15.16 -7.98 8.88
CA GLY A 61 -14.81 -6.56 9.01
C GLY A 61 -13.94 -6.04 7.86
N MET A 62 -13.22 -4.94 8.11
CA MET A 62 -12.39 -4.24 7.12
C MET A 62 -10.95 -4.18 7.60
N MET A 63 -10.01 -4.26 6.66
CA MET A 63 -8.58 -4.07 6.87
C MET A 63 -7.98 -3.09 5.86
N LEU A 64 -6.93 -2.39 6.28
CA LEU A 64 -6.06 -1.62 5.41
C LEU A 64 -4.97 -2.51 4.80
N LEU A 65 -4.77 -2.39 3.49
CA LEU A 65 -3.79 -3.16 2.73
C LEU A 65 -2.84 -2.25 1.95
N GLY A 66 -1.55 -2.57 1.99
CA GLY A 66 -0.51 -1.79 1.31
C GLY A 66 0.00 -0.62 2.17
N PRO A 67 0.41 0.50 1.56
CA PRO A 67 0.84 1.67 2.30
C PRO A 67 -0.29 2.25 3.16
N ILE A 68 0.03 2.52 4.42
CA ILE A 68 -0.90 3.06 5.42
C ILE A 68 -0.27 4.31 6.01
N ASN A 69 -1.08 5.34 6.24
CA ASN A 69 -0.68 6.52 6.98
C ASN A 69 -1.60 6.75 8.19
N GLU A 70 -1.28 7.76 8.99
CA GLU A 70 -2.06 8.12 10.17
C GLU A 70 -3.52 8.48 9.83
N GLU A 71 -3.78 9.13 8.70
CA GLU A 71 -5.14 9.50 8.28
C GLU A 71 -6.04 8.26 8.14
N GLY A 72 -5.52 7.18 7.56
CA GLY A 72 -6.26 5.92 7.41
C GLY A 72 -6.56 5.24 8.74
N LEU A 73 -5.64 5.31 9.69
CA LEU A 73 -5.83 4.77 11.04
C LEU A 73 -6.80 5.59 11.89
N ASN A 74 -7.01 6.86 11.55
CA ASN A 74 -8.02 7.73 12.18
C ASN A 74 -9.41 7.65 11.52
N GLN A 75 -9.62 6.75 10.55
CA GLN A 75 -10.95 6.48 10.00
C GLN A 75 -11.60 5.25 10.62
N GLU A 76 -12.92 5.20 10.64
CA GLU A 76 -13.66 3.99 11.01
C GLU A 76 -13.34 2.83 10.05
N PRO A 77 -13.21 1.58 10.54
CA PRO A 77 -13.39 1.16 11.95
C PRO A 77 -12.12 1.26 12.82
N TYR A 78 -11.00 1.76 12.27
CA TYR A 78 -9.68 1.71 12.92
C TYR A 78 -9.50 2.76 14.02
N SER A 79 -10.16 3.90 13.87
CA SER A 79 -10.19 5.01 14.83
C SER A 79 -10.48 4.55 16.25
N VAL A 80 -11.39 3.57 16.42
CA VAL A 80 -11.82 3.06 17.73
C VAL A 80 -10.62 2.58 18.55
N TRP A 81 -9.84 1.63 18.04
CA TRP A 81 -8.68 1.10 18.75
C TRP A 81 -7.48 2.03 18.65
N PHE A 82 -7.33 2.79 17.55
CA PHE A 82 -6.19 3.67 17.37
C PHE A 82 -6.20 4.81 18.40
N GLU A 83 -7.36 5.43 18.61
CA GLU A 83 -7.50 6.48 19.62
C GLU A 83 -7.43 5.93 21.05
N GLU A 84 -8.12 4.83 21.33
CA GLU A 84 -8.17 4.23 22.66
C GLU A 84 -6.76 3.85 23.14
N ASN A 85 -6.01 3.12 22.32
CA ASN A 85 -4.67 2.66 22.68
C ASN A 85 -3.65 3.81 22.70
N SER A 86 -3.81 4.84 21.86
CA SER A 86 -3.00 6.06 21.94
C SER A 86 -3.24 6.83 23.26
N LYS A 87 -4.50 6.91 23.72
CA LYS A 87 -4.85 7.54 25.01
C LYS A 87 -4.34 6.71 26.19
N ALA A 88 -4.44 5.38 26.12
CA ALA A 88 -3.99 4.46 27.16
C ALA A 88 -2.47 4.47 27.37
N TYR A 89 -1.69 4.64 26.30
CA TYR A 89 -0.23 4.69 26.39
C TYR A 89 0.26 5.98 27.08
N THR A 90 0.95 5.84 28.22
CA THR A 90 1.59 6.95 28.93
C THR A 90 3.11 6.79 28.88
N PRO A 91 3.82 7.56 28.04
CA PRO A 91 5.28 7.44 27.92
C PRO A 91 6.01 8.00 29.15
N ASP A 92 7.16 7.40 29.48
CA ASP A 92 8.10 8.00 30.43
C ASP A 92 8.81 9.18 29.76
N MET A 93 8.47 10.39 30.19
CA MET A 93 9.02 11.61 29.60
C MET A 93 10.53 11.76 29.80
N ALA A 94 11.10 11.21 30.87
CA ALA A 94 12.55 11.24 31.05
C ALA A 94 13.27 10.37 30.00
N LEU A 95 12.65 9.25 29.61
CA LEU A 95 13.17 8.39 28.56
C LEU A 95 12.95 8.99 27.17
N VAL A 96 11.80 9.64 26.93
CA VAL A 96 11.52 10.36 25.67
C VAL A 96 12.62 11.40 25.38
N GLU A 97 12.99 12.22 26.36
CA GLU A 97 14.05 13.22 26.18
C GLU A 97 15.42 12.60 25.88
N GLN A 98 15.73 11.44 26.46
CA GLN A 98 16.98 10.71 26.18
C GLN A 98 17.00 10.12 24.77
N ILE A 99 15.85 9.60 24.29
CA ILE A 99 15.75 8.92 22.99
C ILE A 99 15.58 9.92 21.83
N LYS A 100 14.99 11.09 22.08
CA LYS A 100 14.75 12.14 21.08
C LYS A 100 15.93 12.39 20.11
N PRO A 101 17.19 12.61 20.56
CA PRO A 101 18.31 12.80 19.64
C PRO A 101 18.67 11.55 18.81
N LEU A 102 18.37 10.35 19.31
CA LEU A 102 18.66 9.08 18.63
C LEU A 102 17.63 8.82 17.52
N ILE A 103 16.34 9.00 17.82
CA ILE A 103 15.24 8.72 16.88
C ILE A 103 15.24 9.67 15.67
N LYS A 104 15.62 10.95 15.84
CA LYS A 104 15.64 11.94 14.73
C LYS A 104 16.52 11.56 13.55
N THR A 105 17.51 10.70 13.77
CA THR A 105 18.44 10.23 12.72
C THR A 105 18.02 8.90 12.10
N CYS A 106 16.95 8.29 12.61
CA CYS A 106 16.52 6.95 12.25
C CYS A 106 15.40 7.00 11.22
N TYR A 107 15.41 6.04 10.29
CA TYR A 107 14.28 5.74 9.42
C TYR A 107 13.63 4.44 9.91
N ILE A 108 12.38 4.53 10.37
CA ILE A 108 11.63 3.38 10.90
C ILE A 108 10.68 2.89 9.82
N LYS A 109 10.87 1.64 9.37
CA LYS A 109 9.95 0.95 8.46
C LYS A 109 9.15 -0.08 9.25
N VAL A 110 7.84 0.02 9.19
CA VAL A 110 6.92 -0.82 9.95
C VAL A 110 6.13 -1.73 9.01
N PHE A 111 6.05 -3.01 9.35
CA PHE A 111 5.08 -3.95 8.78
C PHE A 111 4.07 -4.26 9.88
N MET A 112 2.81 -3.94 9.62
CA MET A 112 1.71 -4.07 10.58
C MET A 112 0.46 -4.62 9.89
N GLY A 113 -0.44 -5.22 10.67
CA GLY A 113 -1.76 -5.63 10.21
C GLY A 113 -2.82 -4.87 10.98
N SER A 114 -3.74 -4.19 10.28
CA SER A 114 -4.82 -3.43 10.93
C SER A 114 -5.83 -4.33 11.66
N TRP A 115 -5.80 -5.64 11.35
CA TRP A 115 -6.56 -6.71 11.97
C TRP A 115 -5.80 -7.46 13.08
N CYS A 116 -4.52 -7.15 13.30
CA CYS A 116 -3.68 -7.83 14.29
C CYS A 116 -3.72 -7.08 15.62
N GLU A 117 -4.13 -7.75 16.70
CA GLU A 117 -4.23 -7.18 18.05
C GLU A 117 -2.91 -6.53 18.53
N ASP A 118 -1.77 -7.15 18.25
CA ASP A 118 -0.47 -6.58 18.60
C ASP A 118 -0.19 -5.28 17.84
N SER A 119 -0.52 -5.21 16.55
CA SER A 119 -0.41 -3.95 15.81
C SER A 119 -1.37 -2.90 16.36
N GLN A 120 -2.59 -3.29 16.70
CA GLN A 120 -3.59 -2.37 17.27
C GLN A 120 -3.14 -1.79 18.61
N ARG A 121 -2.38 -2.54 19.41
CA ARG A 121 -1.81 -2.09 20.68
C ARG A 121 -0.54 -1.24 20.52
N GLU A 122 0.40 -1.68 19.69
CA GLU A 122 1.74 -1.09 19.64
C GLU A 122 1.86 0.10 18.66
N ILE A 123 1.13 0.10 17.54
CA ILE A 123 1.20 1.16 16.53
C ILE A 123 0.75 2.53 17.07
N PRO A 124 -0.37 2.64 17.81
CA PRO A 124 -0.79 3.91 18.40
C PRO A 124 0.22 4.47 19.40
N ALA A 125 0.83 3.59 20.21
CA ALA A 125 1.88 3.97 21.15
C ALA A 125 3.13 4.49 20.41
N LEU A 126 3.54 3.81 19.34
CA LEU A 126 4.65 4.24 18.49
C LEU A 126 4.37 5.62 17.87
N PHE A 127 3.20 5.86 17.27
CA PHE A 127 2.85 7.18 16.72
C PHE A 127 2.92 8.28 17.78
N LYS A 128 2.38 8.03 18.99
CA LYS A 128 2.43 9.00 20.09
C LYS A 128 3.86 9.28 20.54
N LEU A 129 4.70 8.24 20.68
CA LEU A 129 6.12 8.39 21.00
C LEU A 129 6.84 9.25 19.94
N LEU A 130 6.63 8.93 18.66
CA LEU A 130 7.29 9.63 17.55
C LEU A 130 6.94 11.12 17.54
N LYS A 131 5.66 11.48 17.72
CA LYS A 131 5.21 12.87 17.82
C LYS A 131 5.86 13.65 18.96
N LEU A 132 6.14 13.00 20.10
CA LEU A 132 6.85 13.65 21.22
C LEU A 132 8.35 13.86 20.92
N THR A 133 8.91 13.02 20.05
CA THR A 133 10.32 13.08 19.66
C THR A 133 10.60 13.94 18.41
N GLU A 134 9.58 14.47 17.73
CA GLU A 134 9.72 15.42 16.62
C GLU A 134 10.47 16.71 17.03
#